data_AF-A0A963LQH2-F1
#
_entry.id   AF-A0A963LQH2-F1
#
_cell.length_a   1.000
_cell.length_b   1.000
_cell.length_c   1.000
_cell.angle_alpha   90.00
_cell.angle_beta   90.00
_cell.angle_gamma   90.00
#
_symmetry.space_group_name_H-M   'P 1'
#
loop_
_entity.id
_entity.type
_entity.pdbx_description
1 polymer ?
#
loop_
_entity_poly.entity_id
_entity_poly.type
_entity_poly.pdbx_seq_one_letter_code
_entity_poly.pdbx_strand_id
1 'polypeptide(L)'
;LATVQATYLLLDRASGRPLAMLDGEALTLRRTAAASALAARDLARPGARCLLIVGTGQLAAWMARAHHATQPTLERVLVWGRNTQAAHALAGTLARDSIAATPCDDLQAAVRCADIVSCATTSTEPLVRGAWLQPGTHLDLVGGFKPDMREVDDDAVAMSRICVDTYAGALSEAGD
;
A
#
# COMPACT_ATOMS: atom_id res chain seq x y z
N LEU A 1 -14.11 10.92 -12.57
CA LEU A 1 -14.00 9.51 -13.05
C LEU A 1 -12.94 8.83 -12.19
N ALA A 2 -13.06 7.52 -11.96
CA ALA A 2 -12.04 6.74 -11.26
C ALA A 2 -10.68 6.85 -11.98
N THR A 3 -9.58 6.87 -11.23
CA THR A 3 -8.22 6.99 -11.78
C THR A 3 -7.80 5.75 -12.58
N VAL A 4 -8.38 4.60 -12.29
CA VAL A 4 -8.14 3.32 -12.97
C VAL A 4 -9.46 2.80 -13.50
N GLN A 5 -9.52 2.46 -14.79
CA GLN A 5 -10.65 1.78 -15.42
C GLN A 5 -10.12 0.52 -16.11
N ALA A 6 -10.69 -0.63 -15.78
CA ALA A 6 -10.23 -1.91 -16.34
C ALA A 6 -11.38 -2.90 -16.49
N THR A 7 -11.23 -3.81 -17.44
CA THR A 7 -12.10 -4.98 -17.62
C THR A 7 -11.23 -6.22 -17.59
N TYR A 8 -11.67 -7.25 -16.87
CA TYR A 8 -10.95 -8.52 -16.80
C TYR A 8 -11.72 -9.60 -17.56
N LEU A 9 -11.09 -10.23 -18.54
CA LEU A 9 -11.64 -11.32 -19.33
C LEU A 9 -10.97 -12.63 -18.95
N LEU A 10 -11.73 -13.57 -18.38
CA LEU A 10 -11.25 -14.92 -18.10
C LEU A 10 -11.51 -15.81 -19.32
N LEU A 11 -10.46 -16.43 -19.83
CA LEU A 11 -10.49 -17.35 -20.96
C LEU A 11 -10.15 -18.76 -20.49
N ASP A 12 -10.84 -19.75 -21.04
CA ASP A 12 -10.44 -21.15 -20.89
C ASP A 12 -9.12 -21.40 -21.65
N ARG A 13 -8.11 -21.94 -20.97
CA ARG A 13 -6.77 -22.14 -21.55
C ARG A 13 -6.76 -23.13 -22.70
N ALA A 14 -7.60 -24.18 -22.66
CA ALA A 14 -7.58 -25.25 -23.65
C ALA A 14 -8.30 -24.87 -24.95
N SER A 15 -9.43 -24.18 -24.84
CA SER A 15 -10.30 -23.84 -25.97
C SER A 15 -10.24 -22.38 -26.41
N GLY A 16 -9.65 -21.49 -25.60
CA GLY A 16 -9.66 -20.04 -25.84
C GLY A 16 -11.03 -19.38 -25.65
N ARG A 17 -12.03 -20.12 -25.14
CA ARG A 17 -13.40 -19.60 -24.98
C ARG A 17 -13.50 -18.60 -23.82
N PRO A 18 -14.20 -17.48 -23.98
CA PRO A 18 -14.57 -16.61 -22.87
C PRO A 18 -15.43 -17.33 -21.83
N LEU A 19 -14.99 -17.27 -20.57
CA LEU A 19 -15.70 -17.83 -19.41
C LEU A 19 -16.40 -16.74 -18.59
N ALA A 20 -15.75 -15.59 -18.40
CA ALA A 20 -16.32 -14.49 -17.62
C ALA A 20 -15.71 -13.14 -18.02
N MET A 21 -16.52 -12.08 -17.91
CA MET A 21 -16.07 -10.70 -17.96
C MET A 21 -16.41 -10.03 -16.63
N LEU A 22 -15.40 -9.46 -15.99
CA LEU A 22 -15.47 -8.92 -14.63
C LEU A 22 -15.03 -7.45 -14.62
N ASP A 23 -15.50 -6.73 -13.60
CA ASP A 23 -14.99 -5.39 -13.28
C ASP A 23 -13.50 -5.50 -12.88
N GLY A 24 -12.64 -4.94 -13.72
CA GLY A 24 -11.19 -4.97 -13.53
C GLY A 24 -10.71 -3.93 -12.52
N GLU A 25 -11.43 -2.84 -12.29
CA GLU A 25 -11.08 -1.86 -11.24
C GLU A 25 -11.26 -2.51 -9.87
N ALA A 26 -12.43 -3.13 -9.64
CA ALA A 26 -12.73 -3.85 -8.42
C ALA A 26 -11.73 -4.98 -8.12
N LEU A 27 -11.29 -5.69 -9.17
CA LEU A 27 -10.30 -6.76 -9.06
C LEU A 27 -8.90 -6.19 -8.77
N THR A 28 -8.50 -5.12 -9.44
CA THR A 28 -7.18 -4.47 -9.27
C THR A 28 -7.00 -3.98 -7.85
N LEU A 29 -7.99 -3.30 -7.28
CA LEU A 29 -7.93 -2.82 -5.89
C LEU A 29 -7.70 -3.96 -4.89
N ARG A 30 -8.42 -5.08 -5.06
CA ARG A 30 -8.31 -6.24 -4.17
C ARG A 30 -6.99 -6.99 -4.34
N ARG A 31 -6.59 -7.28 -5.59
CA ARG A 31 -5.39 -8.08 -5.86
C ARG A 31 -4.11 -7.33 -5.48
N THR A 32 -4.06 -6.01 -5.71
CA THR A 32 -2.93 -5.18 -5.29
C THR A 32 -2.81 -5.14 -3.76
N ALA A 33 -3.90 -4.88 -3.05
CA ALA A 33 -3.88 -4.89 -1.58
C ALA A 33 -3.56 -6.26 -0.98
N ALA A 34 -4.07 -7.34 -1.59
CA ALA A 34 -3.77 -8.70 -1.14
C ALA A 34 -2.29 -9.08 -1.34
N ALA A 35 -1.67 -8.68 -2.44
CA ALA A 35 -0.24 -8.94 -2.70
C ALA A 35 0.65 -8.23 -1.67
N SER A 36 0.39 -6.96 -1.39
CA SER A 36 1.08 -6.19 -0.36
C SER A 36 0.90 -6.81 1.04
N ALA A 37 -0.34 -7.13 1.42
CA ALA A 37 -0.64 -7.74 2.70
C ALA A 37 0.03 -9.12 2.87
N LEU A 38 0.10 -9.91 1.80
CA LEU A 38 0.83 -11.18 1.76
C LEU A 38 2.34 -10.96 1.98
N ALA A 39 2.93 -9.98 1.29
CA ALA A 39 4.33 -9.63 1.47
C ALA A 39 4.62 -9.19 2.91
N ALA A 40 3.78 -8.32 3.48
CA ALA A 40 3.93 -7.89 4.87
C ALA A 40 3.77 -9.05 5.87
N ARG A 41 2.86 -10.01 5.62
CA ARG A 41 2.72 -11.20 6.46
C ARG A 41 4.03 -11.97 6.58
N ASP A 42 4.76 -12.10 5.49
CA ASP A 42 5.95 -12.94 5.42
C ASP A 42 7.25 -12.16 5.70
N LEU A 43 7.26 -10.84 5.48
CA LEU A 43 8.46 -10.01 5.55
C LEU A 43 8.48 -9.02 6.72
N ALA A 44 7.32 -8.63 7.25
CA ALA A 44 7.28 -7.72 8.40
C ALA A 44 7.74 -8.44 9.67
N ARG A 45 8.28 -7.68 10.61
CA ARG A 45 8.68 -8.21 11.91
C ARG A 45 7.48 -8.88 12.61
N PRO A 46 7.65 -10.05 13.24
CA PRO A 46 6.59 -10.65 14.05
C PRO A 46 6.10 -9.68 15.13
N GLY A 47 4.79 -9.66 15.37
CA GLY A 47 4.18 -8.77 16.35
C GLY A 47 4.17 -7.30 15.94
N ALA A 48 4.11 -7.01 14.63
CA ALA A 48 3.76 -5.69 14.13
C ALA A 48 2.37 -5.29 14.63
N ARG A 49 2.27 -4.09 15.23
CA ARG A 49 1.06 -3.57 15.89
C ARG A 49 0.55 -2.30 15.26
N CYS A 50 1.41 -1.54 14.59
CA CYS A 50 1.06 -0.25 14.00
C CYS A 50 1.31 -0.23 12.49
N LEU A 51 0.24 -0.03 11.71
CA LEU A 51 0.29 0.19 10.27
C LEU A 51 0.12 1.67 10.00
N LEU A 52 0.95 2.25 9.14
CA LEU A 52 0.72 3.56 8.56
C LEU A 52 0.34 3.40 7.09
N ILE A 53 -0.79 3.96 6.71
CA ILE A 53 -1.18 4.16 5.31
C ILE A 53 -0.82 5.58 4.89
N VAL A 54 0.06 5.69 3.90
CA VAL A 54 0.46 6.96 3.27
C VAL A 54 -0.28 7.09 1.94
N GLY A 55 -1.27 7.97 1.91
CA GLY A 55 -2.17 8.16 0.77
C GLY A 55 -3.63 7.91 1.11
N THR A 56 -4.52 8.64 0.45
CA THR A 56 -5.98 8.60 0.69
C THR A 56 -6.77 8.27 -0.57
N GLY A 57 -6.10 7.70 -1.57
CA GLY A 57 -6.71 7.26 -2.82
C GLY A 57 -7.57 6.00 -2.66
N GLN A 58 -8.16 5.54 -3.77
CA GLN A 58 -9.10 4.40 -3.76
C GLN A 58 -8.50 3.11 -3.19
N LEU A 59 -7.19 2.90 -3.35
CA LEU A 59 -6.49 1.71 -2.87
C LEU A 59 -6.32 1.69 -1.34
N ALA A 60 -6.23 2.86 -0.70
CA ALA A 60 -5.83 2.99 0.70
C ALA A 60 -6.72 2.22 1.69
N ALA A 61 -8.05 2.23 1.48
CA ALA A 61 -8.98 1.44 2.29
C ALA A 61 -8.78 -0.07 2.12
N TRP A 62 -8.47 -0.52 0.90
CA TRP A 62 -8.21 -1.93 0.62
C TRP A 62 -6.89 -2.39 1.23
N MET A 63 -5.85 -1.55 1.19
CA MET A 63 -4.58 -1.82 1.88
C MET A 63 -4.82 -2.06 3.37
N ALA A 64 -5.46 -1.10 4.05
CA ALA A 64 -5.73 -1.21 5.49
C ALA A 64 -6.54 -2.48 5.83
N ARG A 65 -7.57 -2.80 5.05
CA ARG A 65 -8.39 -4.01 5.23
C ARG A 65 -7.58 -5.29 5.03
N ALA A 66 -6.77 -5.36 3.97
CA ALA A 66 -5.97 -6.55 3.66
C ALA A 66 -4.88 -6.79 4.71
N HIS A 67 -4.17 -5.73 5.12
CA HIS A 67 -3.20 -5.81 6.21
C HIS A 67 -3.85 -6.22 7.52
N HIS A 68 -4.98 -5.59 7.90
CA HIS A 68 -5.70 -5.98 9.12
C HIS A 68 -6.18 -7.44 9.10
N ALA A 69 -6.65 -7.94 7.95
CA ALA A 69 -7.09 -9.32 7.81
C ALA A 69 -5.95 -10.35 7.86
N THR A 70 -4.72 -9.97 7.52
CA THR A 70 -3.55 -10.86 7.44
C THR A 70 -2.59 -10.71 8.62
N GLN A 71 -2.74 -9.66 9.42
CA GLN A 71 -1.91 -9.34 10.59
C GLN A 71 -2.76 -9.29 11.87
N PRO A 72 -3.01 -10.44 12.52
CA PRO A 72 -3.84 -10.49 13.74
C PRO A 72 -3.31 -9.65 14.91
N THR A 73 -2.01 -9.31 14.90
CA THR A 73 -1.38 -8.47 15.93
C THR A 73 -1.56 -6.99 15.70
N LEU A 74 -2.14 -6.58 14.57
CA LEU A 74 -2.32 -5.18 14.22
C LEU A 74 -3.39 -4.54 15.10
N GLU A 75 -2.99 -3.55 15.90
CA GLU A 75 -3.85 -2.89 16.88
C GLU A 75 -4.38 -1.55 16.39
N ARG A 76 -3.62 -0.86 15.54
CA ARG A 76 -4.02 0.45 15.02
C ARG A 76 -3.51 0.71 13.61
N VAL A 77 -4.28 1.52 12.89
CA VAL A 77 -3.94 2.05 11.57
C VAL A 77 -3.84 3.57 11.64
N LEU A 78 -2.69 4.12 11.32
CA LEU A 78 -2.50 5.55 11.10
C LEU A 78 -2.78 5.85 9.62
N VAL A 79 -3.45 6.97 9.35
CA VAL A 79 -3.76 7.40 7.99
C VAL A 79 -3.21 8.79 7.77
N TRP A 80 -2.28 8.92 6.84
CA TRP A 80 -1.76 10.21 6.40
C TRP A 80 -2.13 10.48 4.94
N GLY A 81 -2.41 11.74 4.63
CA GLY A 81 -2.51 12.20 3.25
C GLY A 81 -2.37 13.71 3.18
N ARG A 82 -1.90 14.22 2.03
CA ARG A 82 -1.77 15.68 1.77
C ARG A 82 -3.08 16.44 2.02
N ASN A 83 -4.22 15.81 1.76
CA ASN A 83 -5.53 16.32 2.13
C ASN A 83 -5.96 15.70 3.47
N THR A 84 -5.89 16.50 4.54
CA THR A 84 -6.24 16.09 5.90
C THR A 84 -7.70 15.66 6.03
N GLN A 85 -8.63 16.33 5.34
CA GLN A 85 -10.05 15.96 5.32
C GLN A 85 -10.25 14.57 4.70
N ALA A 86 -9.53 14.24 3.64
CA ALA A 86 -9.57 12.91 3.03
C ALA A 86 -9.00 11.83 3.97
N ALA A 87 -7.94 12.14 4.73
CA ALA A 87 -7.39 11.24 5.74
C ALA A 87 -8.40 10.96 6.87
N HIS A 88 -9.09 11.99 7.35
CA HIS A 88 -10.17 11.86 8.33
C HIS A 88 -11.34 11.02 7.80
N ALA A 89 -11.76 11.26 6.55
CA ALA A 89 -12.84 10.49 5.92
C ALA A 89 -12.47 9.00 5.74
N LEU A 90 -11.23 8.71 5.37
CA LEU A 90 -10.71 7.34 5.26
C LEU A 90 -10.66 6.66 6.63
N ALA A 91 -10.10 7.31 7.66
CA ALA A 91 -10.08 6.77 9.01
C ALA A 91 -11.50 6.48 9.53
N GLY A 92 -12.47 7.38 9.29
CA GLY A 92 -13.87 7.15 9.62
C GLY A 92 -14.50 5.98 8.84
N THR A 93 -14.05 5.72 7.62
CA THR A 93 -14.48 4.55 6.83
C THR A 93 -13.95 3.25 7.41
N LEU A 94 -12.67 3.22 7.77
CA LEU A 94 -12.05 2.07 8.42
C LEU A 94 -12.65 1.78 9.80
N ALA A 95 -12.99 2.82 10.56
CA ALA A 95 -13.68 2.66 11.84
C ALA A 95 -15.05 1.97 11.70
N ARG A 96 -15.80 2.23 10.60
CA ARG A 96 -17.06 1.51 10.32
C ARG A 96 -16.83 0.04 9.98
N ASP A 97 -15.64 -0.32 9.50
CA ASP A 97 -15.21 -1.70 9.29
C ASP A 97 -14.63 -2.34 10.56
N SER A 98 -14.78 -1.69 11.73
CA SER A 98 -14.20 -2.13 13.01
C SER A 98 -12.67 -2.17 13.03
N ILE A 99 -12.01 -1.38 12.18
CA ILE A 99 -10.56 -1.18 12.18
C ILE A 99 -10.25 0.10 12.96
N ALA A 100 -9.43 -0.01 14.01
CA ALA A 100 -9.01 1.13 14.82
C ALA A 100 -8.08 2.06 14.03
N ALA A 101 -8.66 3.03 13.32
CA ALA A 101 -7.94 3.95 12.45
C ALA A 101 -7.92 5.38 13.01
N THR A 102 -6.80 6.09 12.86
CA THR A 102 -6.65 7.48 13.30
C THR A 102 -5.94 8.29 12.20
N PRO A 103 -6.50 9.44 11.79
CA PRO A 103 -5.79 10.33 10.89
C PRO A 103 -4.58 10.96 11.60
N CYS A 104 -3.50 11.21 10.88
CA CYS A 104 -2.35 11.93 11.40
C CYS A 104 -1.88 13.00 10.42
N ASP A 105 -1.40 14.12 10.95
CA ASP A 105 -0.95 15.27 10.14
C ASP A 105 0.59 15.32 10.01
N ASP A 106 1.31 14.79 11.00
CA ASP A 106 2.77 14.67 11.02
C ASP A 106 3.21 13.31 10.45
N LEU A 107 3.60 13.31 9.18
CA LEU A 107 4.08 12.09 8.50
C LEU A 107 5.35 11.54 9.15
N GLN A 108 6.28 12.40 9.55
CA GLN A 108 7.55 11.98 10.12
C GLN A 108 7.34 11.27 11.46
N ALA A 109 6.51 11.82 12.35
CA ALA A 109 6.16 11.18 13.61
C ALA A 109 5.43 9.86 13.39
N ALA A 110 4.53 9.80 12.40
CA ALA A 110 3.78 8.59 12.08
C ALA A 110 4.70 7.48 11.55
N VAL A 111 5.62 7.79 10.63
CA VAL A 111 6.61 6.84 10.10
C VAL A 111 7.50 6.28 11.23
N ARG A 112 7.96 7.14 12.14
CA ARG A 112 8.78 6.72 13.29
C ARG A 112 8.08 5.76 14.25
N CYS A 113 6.74 5.79 14.28
CA CYS A 113 5.94 4.94 15.17
C CYS A 113 5.38 3.69 14.49
N ALA A 114 5.57 3.55 13.17
CA ALA A 114 4.96 2.50 12.38
C ALA A 114 5.88 1.28 12.25
N ASP A 115 5.27 0.10 12.40
CA ASP A 115 5.94 -1.17 12.15
C ASP A 115 5.85 -1.57 10.68
N ILE A 116 4.74 -1.18 10.05
CA ILE A 116 4.50 -1.33 8.62
C ILE A 116 4.12 0.05 8.08
N VAL A 117 4.80 0.51 7.03
CA VAL A 117 4.45 1.72 6.28
C VAL A 117 4.06 1.27 4.87
N SER A 118 2.81 1.51 4.49
CA SER A 118 2.30 1.18 3.16
C SER A 118 1.94 2.47 2.42
N CYS A 119 2.66 2.71 1.33
CA CYS A 119 2.55 3.86 0.48
C CYS A 119 1.73 3.50 -0.77
N ALA A 120 0.69 4.29 -1.03
CA ALA A 120 -0.21 4.14 -2.17
C ALA A 120 -0.55 5.53 -2.73
N THR A 121 0.48 6.26 -3.12
CA THR A 121 0.43 7.64 -3.59
C THR A 121 0.81 7.74 -5.06
N THR A 122 0.48 8.87 -5.69
CA THR A 122 0.95 9.19 -7.04
C THR A 122 2.07 10.23 -7.00
N SER A 123 2.95 10.12 -6.00
CA SER A 123 4.03 11.09 -5.81
C SER A 123 5.14 10.90 -6.84
N THR A 124 5.74 12.00 -7.26
CA THR A 124 6.99 12.03 -8.04
C THR A 124 8.16 12.49 -7.18
N GLU A 125 7.90 12.79 -5.91
CA GLU A 125 8.86 13.26 -4.91
C GLU A 125 8.81 12.36 -3.68
N PRO A 126 9.96 12.08 -3.04
CA PRO A 126 10.02 11.22 -1.86
C PRO A 126 9.18 11.81 -0.72
N LEU A 127 8.20 11.04 -0.25
CA LEU A 127 7.35 11.40 0.89
C LEU A 127 7.90 10.84 2.20
N VAL A 128 8.37 9.59 2.17
CA VAL A 128 8.96 8.90 3.33
C VAL A 128 10.48 8.96 3.20
N ARG A 129 11.16 9.33 4.30
CA ARG A 129 12.62 9.40 4.33
C ARG A 129 13.23 8.27 5.13
N GLY A 130 14.36 7.72 4.66
CA GLY A 130 15.09 6.65 5.33
C GLY A 130 15.44 7.01 6.78
N ALA A 131 15.80 8.28 7.03
CA ALA A 131 16.11 8.81 8.37
C ALA A 131 14.92 8.81 9.37
N TRP A 132 13.70 8.48 8.92
CA TRP A 132 12.52 8.37 9.78
C TRP A 132 12.21 6.91 10.15
N LEU A 133 12.65 5.96 9.33
CA LEU A 133 12.39 4.54 9.52
C LEU A 133 13.11 4.02 10.77
N GLN A 134 12.46 3.09 11.47
CA GLN A 134 13.07 2.39 12.58
C GLN A 134 13.63 1.04 12.10
N PRO A 135 14.67 0.50 12.75
CA PRO A 135 15.13 -0.86 12.48
C PRO A 135 13.97 -1.86 12.59
N GLY A 136 13.75 -2.66 11.54
CA GLY A 136 12.68 -3.65 11.49
C GLY A 136 11.33 -3.14 10.96
N THR A 137 11.21 -1.86 10.58
CA THR A 137 10.03 -1.37 9.84
C THR A 137 9.94 -2.07 8.48
N HIS A 138 8.77 -2.59 8.14
CA HIS A 138 8.45 -3.05 6.79
C HIS A 138 7.89 -1.89 5.97
N LEU A 139 8.44 -1.71 4.77
CA LEU A 139 8.03 -0.67 3.84
C LEU A 139 7.44 -1.32 2.58
N ASP A 140 6.26 -0.85 2.20
CA ASP A 140 5.50 -1.36 1.07
C ASP A 140 5.18 -0.19 0.12
N LEU A 141 5.79 -0.22 -1.06
CA LEU A 141 5.77 0.87 -2.05
C LEU A 141 4.96 0.42 -3.25
N VAL A 142 3.72 0.89 -3.33
CA VAL A 142 2.73 0.41 -4.30
C VAL A 142 2.36 1.49 -5.31
N GLY A 143 2.65 2.75 -4.99
CA GLY A 143 2.29 3.91 -5.79
C GLY A 143 3.20 4.15 -7.00
N GLY A 144 4.46 3.71 -6.94
CA GLY A 144 5.47 3.88 -7.99
C GLY A 144 5.31 2.90 -9.15
N PHE A 145 4.47 3.23 -10.14
CA PHE A 145 4.27 2.41 -11.37
C PHE A 145 4.76 3.10 -12.65
N LYS A 146 5.54 4.17 -12.52
CA LYS A 146 6.24 4.84 -13.63
C LYS A 146 7.65 5.24 -13.19
N PRO A 147 8.63 5.30 -14.11
CA PRO A 147 10.03 5.60 -13.76
C PRO A 147 10.25 6.95 -13.09
N ASP A 148 9.34 7.91 -13.26
CA ASP A 148 9.38 9.24 -12.65
C ASP A 148 8.59 9.34 -11.34
N MET A 149 7.97 8.25 -10.90
CA MET A 149 7.20 8.18 -9.67
C MET A 149 8.01 7.51 -8.57
N ARG A 150 8.02 8.14 -7.40
CA ARG A 150 8.69 7.62 -6.20
C ARG A 150 7.99 8.09 -4.95
N GLU A 151 8.01 7.26 -3.93
CA GLU A 151 7.39 7.47 -2.63
C GLU A 151 8.42 7.60 -1.50
N VAL A 152 9.65 7.12 -1.72
CA VAL A 152 10.75 7.17 -0.76
C VAL A 152 12.01 7.81 -1.33
N ASP A 153 12.91 8.24 -0.44
CA ASP A 153 14.25 8.72 -0.80
C ASP A 153 15.27 7.58 -1.01
N ASP A 154 16.41 7.91 -1.61
CA ASP A 154 17.46 6.94 -1.93
C ASP A 154 18.01 6.24 -0.68
N ASP A 155 18.03 6.95 0.45
CA ASP A 155 18.50 6.42 1.73
C ASP A 155 17.62 5.26 2.21
N ALA A 156 16.29 5.38 2.09
CA ALA A 156 15.36 4.32 2.45
C ALA A 156 15.59 3.05 1.62
N VAL A 157 15.88 3.19 0.33
CA VAL A 157 16.13 2.06 -0.57
C VAL A 157 17.49 1.43 -0.28
N ALA A 158 18.55 2.24 -0.16
CA ALA A 158 19.91 1.78 0.06
C ALA A 158 20.09 1.00 1.37
N MET A 159 19.33 1.35 2.41
CA MET A 159 19.40 0.67 3.71
C MET A 159 18.51 -0.58 3.82
N SER A 160 17.68 -0.85 2.81
CA SER A 160 16.64 -1.87 2.89
C SER A 160 17.05 -3.20 2.25
N ARG A 161 16.48 -4.29 2.75
CA ARG A 161 16.42 -5.55 1.99
C ARG A 161 15.24 -5.45 1.03
N ILE A 162 15.54 -5.38 -0.26
CA ILE A 162 14.53 -5.17 -1.32
C ILE A 162 13.91 -6.50 -1.75
N CYS A 163 12.58 -6.53 -1.82
CA CYS A 163 11.79 -7.59 -2.41
C CYS A 163 10.86 -6.96 -3.45
N VAL A 164 10.73 -7.59 -4.61
CA VAL A 164 9.88 -7.11 -5.71
C VAL A 164 8.92 -8.21 -6.13
N ASP A 165 7.77 -7.82 -6.68
CA ASP A 165 6.79 -8.75 -7.23
C ASP A 165 7.32 -9.44 -8.49
N THR A 166 7.95 -8.68 -9.38
CA THR A 166 8.67 -9.16 -10.54
C THR A 166 9.91 -8.31 -10.79
N TYR A 167 11.05 -8.95 -11.06
CA TYR A 167 12.29 -8.23 -11.38
C TYR A 167 12.16 -7.37 -12.64
N ALA A 168 11.51 -7.89 -13.68
CA ALA A 168 11.35 -7.17 -14.94
C ALA A 168 10.53 -5.89 -14.75
N GLY A 169 9.36 -5.98 -14.09
CA GLY A 169 8.49 -4.83 -13.86
C GLY A 169 9.16 -3.78 -12.97
N ALA A 170 9.72 -4.20 -11.82
CA ALA A 170 10.39 -3.29 -10.91
C ALA A 170 11.52 -2.50 -11.58
N LEU A 171 12.35 -3.16 -12.40
CA LEU A 171 13.48 -2.50 -13.08
C LEU A 171 13.06 -1.58 -14.24
N SER A 172 11.85 -1.76 -14.80
CA SER A 172 11.36 -0.93 -15.91
C SER A 172 10.36 0.15 -15.50
N GLU A 173 9.70 0.00 -14.35
CA GLU A 173 8.54 0.80 -13.97
C GLU A 173 8.73 1.55 -12.65
N ALA A 174 9.42 0.99 -11.64
CA ALA A 174 9.53 1.64 -10.34
C ALA A 174 10.62 2.72 -10.37
N GLY A 175 10.28 3.96 -10.00
CA GLY A 175 11.25 5.04 -9.83
C GLY A 175 11.90 5.11 -8.43
N ASP A 176 11.38 4.34 -7.47
CA ASP A 176 11.94 4.18 -6.12
C ASP A 176 13.30 3.46 -6.13
#